data_AF-A0A7S4CSI9-F1
#
_entry.id   AF-A0A7S4CSI9-F1
#
_cell.length_a   1.000
_cell.length_b   1.000
_cell.length_c   1.000
_cell.angle_alpha   90.00
_cell.angle_beta   90.00
_cell.angle_gamma   90.00
#
_symmetry.space_group_name_H-M   'P 1'
#
loop_
_entity.id
_entity.type
_entity.pdbx_description
1 polymer ?
#
loop_
_entity_poly.entity_id
_entity_poly.type
_entity_poly.pdbx_seq_one_letter_code
_entity_poly.pdbx_strand_id
1 'polypeptide(L)'
;ETTEKAKGSEASVETTEKAKGSGASVETTEEAKGTEASVETTEKAKGTEAPMETTEEAKGSEASVETTEKAKGSEASMETTEKAKGSEASMETTEKAKGSEAPMETTEEAKGSEASVETTEKAKGSEASMETVET
;
A
#
# COMPACT_ATOMS: atom_id res chain seq x y z
N GLU A 1 -5.25 -11.12 5.79
CA GLU A 1 -5.45 -10.90 7.23
C GLU A 1 -5.28 -9.40 7.42
N THR A 2 -6.05 -8.77 8.30
CA THR A 2 -5.90 -7.33 8.50
C THR A 2 -5.52 -7.04 9.95
N THR A 3 -4.48 -6.22 10.12
CA THR A 3 -4.10 -5.67 11.42
C THR A 3 -4.08 -4.15 11.35
N GLU A 4 -5.02 -3.51 12.03
CA GLU A 4 -5.16 -2.06 12.06
C GLU A 4 -4.88 -1.51 13.46
N LYS A 5 -4.12 -0.41 13.57
CA LYS A 5 -3.85 0.25 14.85
C LYS A 5 -3.85 1.76 14.72
N ALA A 6 -4.83 2.40 15.36
CA ALA A 6 -4.91 3.85 15.49
C ALA A 6 -4.62 4.30 16.93
N LYS A 7 -3.73 5.28 17.10
CA LYS A 7 -3.42 5.89 18.40
C LYS A 7 -3.16 7.40 18.29
N GLY A 8 -4.13 8.20 18.70
CA GLY A 8 -4.05 9.64 18.54
C GLY A 8 -5.30 10.36 19.00
N SER A 9 -5.36 11.67 18.78
CA SER A 9 -6.60 12.44 18.99
C SER A 9 -7.60 12.14 17.87
N GLU A 10 -7.12 12.22 16.62
CA GLU A 10 -7.86 11.96 15.38
C GLU A 10 -7.07 10.97 14.50
N ALA A 11 -6.58 9.88 15.11
CA ALA A 11 -5.93 8.81 14.36
C ALA A 11 -6.96 7.82 13.82
N SER A 12 -6.87 7.44 12.55
CA SER A 12 -7.77 6.47 11.89
C SER A 12 -7.02 5.56 10.92
N VAL A 13 -7.62 4.40 10.69
CA VAL A 13 -7.19 3.43 9.69
C VAL A 13 -8.46 2.92 9.00
N GLU A 14 -8.48 2.92 7.66
CA GLU A 14 -9.58 2.40 6.87
C GLU A 14 -9.08 1.47 5.75
N THR A 15 -9.40 0.17 5.85
CA THR A 15 -9.06 -0.82 4.83
C THR A 15 -10.27 -1.35 4.05
N THR A 16 -10.10 -1.51 2.73
CA THR A 16 -11.01 -2.25 1.85
C THR A 16 -10.28 -3.28 1.00
N GLU A 17 -10.48 -4.57 1.28
CA GLU A 17 -9.86 -5.67 0.51
C GLU A 17 -10.87 -6.48 -0.32
N LYS A 18 -10.45 -6.93 -1.50
CA LYS A 18 -11.22 -7.89 -2.33
C LYS A 18 -10.31 -8.91 -3.01
N ALA A 19 -10.29 -10.13 -2.50
CA ALA A 19 -9.65 -11.29 -3.14
C ALA A 19 -10.65 -12.17 -3.92
N LYS A 20 -10.33 -12.53 -5.16
CA LYS A 20 -11.13 -13.47 -5.96
C LYS A 20 -10.29 -14.37 -6.88
N GLY A 21 -10.34 -15.67 -6.60
CA GLY A 21 -9.73 -16.72 -7.41
C GLY A 21 -9.02 -17.73 -6.51
N SER A 22 -8.33 -18.71 -7.11
CA SER A 22 -7.59 -19.72 -6.34
C SER A 22 -6.23 -19.15 -5.93
N GLY A 23 -5.92 -19.09 -4.64
CA GLY A 23 -4.66 -18.49 -4.17
C GLY A 23 -4.59 -16.97 -4.33
N ALA A 24 -5.74 -16.30 -4.49
CA ALA A 24 -5.82 -14.85 -4.31
C ALA A 24 -6.01 -14.56 -2.81
N SER A 25 -5.14 -13.75 -2.23
CA SER A 25 -5.16 -13.31 -0.83
C SER A 25 -4.74 -11.85 -0.75
N VAL A 26 -5.11 -11.22 0.35
CA VAL A 26 -4.68 -9.86 0.72
C VAL A 26 -4.37 -9.90 2.21
N GLU A 27 -3.20 -9.39 2.58
CA GLU A 27 -2.75 -9.24 3.95
C GLU A 27 -2.29 -7.78 4.18
N THR A 28 -2.86 -7.11 5.17
CA THR A 28 -2.54 -5.72 5.50
C THR A 28 -2.08 -5.56 6.94
N THR A 29 -1.10 -4.67 7.13
CA THR A 29 -0.69 -4.18 8.45
C THR A 29 -0.59 -2.66 8.44
N GLU A 30 -1.40 -1.99 9.25
CA GLU A 30 -1.52 -0.53 9.21
C GLU A 30 -1.41 0.09 10.61
N GLU A 31 -0.58 1.14 10.75
CA GLU A 31 -0.43 1.92 11.98
C GLU A 31 -0.56 3.43 11.74
N ALA A 32 -1.58 4.05 12.33
CA ALA A 32 -1.74 5.50 12.40
C ALA A 32 -1.49 6.00 13.82
N LYS A 33 -0.53 6.92 14.01
CA LYS A 33 -0.18 7.46 15.33
C LYS A 33 0.18 8.94 15.28
N GLY A 34 -0.70 9.80 15.81
CA GLY A 34 -0.51 11.25 15.71
C GLY A 34 -1.60 12.10 16.34
N THR A 35 -1.57 13.40 16.06
CA THR A 35 -2.70 14.29 16.38
C THR A 35 -3.81 14.04 15.36
N GLU A 36 -3.48 14.16 14.08
CA GLU A 36 -4.26 13.90 12.86
C GLU A 36 -3.42 12.89 12.05
N ALA A 37 -3.70 11.59 12.18
CA ALA A 37 -2.93 10.58 11.45
C ALA A 37 -3.87 9.58 10.78
N SER A 38 -3.74 9.38 9.48
CA SER A 38 -4.62 8.50 8.73
C SER A 38 -3.86 7.53 7.85
N VAL A 39 -4.39 6.32 7.74
CA VAL A 39 -4.02 5.37 6.69
C VAL A 39 -5.31 4.93 6.00
N GLU A 40 -5.37 5.03 4.68
CA GLU A 40 -6.46 4.51 3.86
C GLU A 40 -5.91 3.55 2.81
N THR A 41 -6.41 2.32 2.79
CA THR A 41 -5.93 1.28 1.87
C THR A 41 -7.08 0.62 1.11
N THR A 42 -6.91 0.50 -0.21
CA THR A 42 -7.83 -0.23 -1.08
C THR A 42 -7.09 -1.26 -1.93
N GLU A 43 -7.40 -2.54 -1.71
CA GLU A 43 -6.72 -3.64 -2.38
C GLU A 43 -7.65 -4.56 -3.14
N LYS A 44 -7.18 -5.03 -4.31
CA LYS A 44 -7.96 -5.92 -5.16
C LYS A 44 -7.12 -6.95 -5.90
N ALA A 45 -7.07 -8.15 -5.33
CA ALA A 45 -6.52 -9.35 -5.94
C ALA A 45 -7.56 -10.12 -6.77
N LYS A 46 -7.27 -10.36 -8.06
CA LYS A 46 -8.09 -11.23 -8.92
C LYS A 46 -7.25 -12.13 -9.82
N GLY A 47 -7.16 -13.41 -9.49
CA GLY A 47 -6.30 -14.31 -10.25
C GLY A 47 -6.19 -15.73 -9.72
N THR A 48 -5.40 -16.53 -10.40
CA THR A 48 -4.77 -17.71 -9.79
C THR A 48 -3.44 -17.23 -9.22
N GLU A 49 -3.16 -17.45 -7.95
CA GLU A 49 -1.93 -16.99 -7.28
C GLU A 49 -1.75 -15.48 -7.45
N ALA A 50 -2.59 -14.73 -6.73
CA ALA A 50 -2.52 -13.27 -6.72
C ALA A 50 -2.48 -12.75 -5.27
N PRO A 51 -1.38 -12.99 -4.54
CA PRO A 51 -1.19 -12.47 -3.19
C PRO A 51 -0.89 -10.97 -3.23
N MET A 52 -1.31 -10.26 -2.20
CA MET A 52 -0.97 -8.86 -1.96
C MET A 52 -0.62 -8.72 -0.48
N GLU A 53 0.49 -8.06 -0.18
CA GLU A 53 0.98 -7.81 1.17
C GLU A 53 1.29 -6.32 1.32
N THR A 54 0.61 -5.63 2.24
CA THR A 54 0.77 -4.18 2.46
C THR A 54 1.15 -3.87 3.90
N THR A 55 2.06 -2.90 4.08
CA THR A 55 2.49 -2.43 5.40
C THR A 55 2.61 -0.91 5.44
N GLU A 56 1.65 -0.26 6.08
CA GLU A 56 1.51 1.20 6.05
C GLU A 56 1.66 1.84 7.42
N GLU A 57 2.42 2.93 7.50
CA GLU A 57 2.67 3.66 8.75
C GLU A 57 2.57 5.18 8.60
N ALA A 58 1.59 5.80 9.26
CA ALA A 58 1.44 7.25 9.37
C ALA A 58 1.75 7.74 10.79
N LYS A 59 2.81 8.56 10.96
CA LYS A 59 3.28 9.06 12.26
C LYS A 59 3.59 10.55 12.26
N GLY A 60 2.72 11.38 12.86
CA GLY A 60 2.95 12.82 12.84
C GLY A 60 1.94 13.68 13.57
N SER A 61 2.03 14.99 13.38
CA SER A 61 0.93 15.90 13.74
C SER A 61 -0.18 15.80 12.72
N GLU A 62 0.15 15.91 11.43
CA GLU A 62 -0.68 15.68 10.25
C GLU A 62 0.08 14.72 9.33
N ALA A 63 -0.21 13.43 9.46
CA ALA A 63 0.45 12.38 8.67
C ALA A 63 -0.59 11.51 7.97
N SER A 64 -0.49 11.34 6.66
CA SER A 64 -1.43 10.54 5.87
C SER A 64 -0.71 9.59 4.93
N VAL A 65 -1.31 8.42 4.75
CA VAL A 65 -0.95 7.43 3.73
C VAL A 65 -2.24 7.00 3.03
N GLU A 66 -2.25 7.05 1.70
CA GLU A 66 -3.35 6.57 0.86
C GLU A 66 -2.80 5.61 -0.21
N THR A 67 -3.21 4.34 -0.14
CA THR A 67 -2.71 3.29 -1.02
C THR A 67 -3.84 2.62 -1.79
N THR A 68 -3.69 2.50 -3.11
CA THR A 68 -4.61 1.75 -3.97
C THR A 68 -3.87 0.74 -4.82
N GLU A 69 -4.18 -0.54 -4.64
CA GLU A 69 -3.49 -1.61 -5.33
C GLU A 69 -4.41 -2.57 -6.08
N LYS A 70 -3.89 -3.15 -7.17
CA LYS A 70 -4.66 -4.06 -7.99
C LYS A 70 -3.83 -5.09 -8.74
N ALA A 71 -3.85 -6.32 -8.24
CA ALA A 71 -3.36 -7.49 -8.93
C ALA A 71 -4.44 -8.17 -9.80
N LYS A 72 -4.14 -8.41 -11.08
CA LYS A 72 -5.01 -9.19 -11.98
C LYS A 72 -4.23 -10.10 -12.92
N GLY A 73 -4.24 -11.40 -12.68
CA GLY A 73 -3.41 -12.30 -13.47
C GLY A 73 -3.39 -13.77 -13.06
N SER A 74 -2.50 -14.53 -13.67
CA SER A 74 -1.96 -15.76 -13.09
C SER A 74 -0.59 -15.39 -12.51
N GLU A 75 -0.31 -15.69 -11.26
CA GLU A 75 0.97 -15.32 -10.61
C GLU A 75 1.25 -13.81 -10.66
N ALA A 76 0.27 -13.01 -10.21
CA ALA A 76 0.40 -11.56 -10.10
C ALA A 76 0.44 -11.17 -8.63
N SER A 77 1.63 -10.89 -8.09
CA SER A 77 1.85 -10.55 -6.68
C SER A 77 2.24 -9.08 -6.49
N MET A 78 1.92 -8.53 -5.33
CA MET A 78 2.29 -7.16 -4.94
C MET A 78 2.76 -7.18 -3.47
N GLU A 79 3.87 -6.51 -3.18
CA GLU A 79 4.37 -6.26 -1.81
C GLU A 79 4.69 -4.77 -1.70
N THR A 80 4.05 -4.10 -0.76
CA THR A 80 4.15 -2.64 -0.59
C THR A 80 4.39 -2.26 0.85
N THR A 81 5.21 -1.24 1.03
CA THR A 81 5.48 -0.65 2.34
C THR A 81 5.64 0.86 2.22
N GLU A 82 4.75 1.64 2.82
CA GLU A 82 4.89 3.09 2.88
C GLU A 82 4.96 3.62 4.32
N LYS A 83 5.73 4.69 4.51
CA LYS A 83 5.94 5.33 5.82
C LYS A 83 5.92 6.85 5.73
N ALA A 84 4.83 7.46 6.17
CA ALA A 84 4.71 8.91 6.35
C ALA A 84 5.09 9.30 7.78
N LYS A 85 6.15 10.10 7.95
CA LYS A 85 6.60 10.56 9.27
C LYS A 85 7.03 12.01 9.31
N GLY A 86 6.25 12.85 9.99
CA GLY A 86 6.53 14.28 9.99
C GLY A 86 5.60 15.14 10.82
N SER A 87 5.76 16.47 10.71
CA SER A 87 4.71 17.38 11.18
C SER A 87 3.58 17.38 10.16
N GLU A 88 3.92 17.54 8.88
CA GLU A 88 3.06 17.44 7.71
C GLU A 88 3.72 16.42 6.76
N ALA A 89 3.22 15.19 6.71
CA ALA A 89 3.77 14.15 5.84
C ALA A 89 2.64 13.40 5.12
N SER A 90 2.68 13.35 3.80
CA SER A 90 1.63 12.68 3.00
C SER A 90 2.24 11.69 2.01
N MET A 91 1.57 10.57 1.79
CA MET A 91 1.88 9.61 0.73
C MET A 91 0.61 9.23 -0.01
N GLU A 92 0.68 9.18 -1.34
CA GLU A 92 -0.38 8.67 -2.21
C GLU A 92 0.23 7.73 -3.25
N THR A 93 -0.19 6.46 -3.23
CA THR A 93 0.43 5.44 -4.06
C THR A 93 -0.63 4.60 -4.76
N THR A 94 -0.43 4.41 -6.07
CA THR A 94 -1.30 3.60 -6.90
C THR A 94 -0.54 2.56 -7.68
N GLU A 95 -0.88 1.29 -7.46
CA GLU A 95 -0.17 0.16 -8.02
C GLU A 95 -1.06 -0.76 -8.87
N LYS A 96 -0.51 -1.30 -9.96
CA LYS A 96 -1.27 -2.21 -10.81
C LYS A 96 -0.43 -3.26 -11.53
N ALA A 97 -0.52 -4.49 -11.04
CA ALA A 97 -0.02 -5.67 -11.71
C ALA A 97 -1.10 -6.33 -12.61
N LYS A 98 -0.78 -6.57 -13.88
CA LYS A 98 -1.67 -7.31 -14.80
C LYS A 98 -0.92 -8.21 -15.78
N GLY A 99 -1.01 -9.52 -15.60
CA GLY A 99 -0.28 -10.44 -16.47
C GLY A 99 -0.37 -11.93 -16.12
N SER A 100 0.38 -12.74 -16.84
CA SER A 100 1.03 -13.91 -16.23
C SER A 100 2.32 -13.38 -15.58
N GLU A 101 2.79 -13.97 -14.48
CA GLU A 101 4.10 -13.66 -13.86
C GLU A 101 4.39 -12.16 -13.77
N ALA A 102 3.58 -11.48 -12.95
CA ALA A 102 3.63 -10.03 -12.80
C ALA A 102 3.86 -9.60 -11.34
N PRO A 103 5.04 -9.86 -10.76
CA PRO A 103 5.38 -9.42 -9.41
C PRO A 103 5.72 -7.93 -9.36
N MET A 104 5.42 -7.30 -8.23
CA MET A 104 5.70 -5.89 -8.00
C MET A 104 6.05 -5.67 -6.52
N GLU A 105 7.12 -4.92 -6.29
CA GLU A 105 7.66 -4.62 -4.96
C GLU A 105 7.88 -3.11 -4.83
N THR A 106 7.29 -2.46 -3.84
CA THR A 106 7.43 -1.02 -3.63
C THR A 106 7.73 -0.67 -2.18
N THR A 107 8.65 0.26 -1.98
CA THR A 107 8.93 0.83 -0.65
C THR A 107 9.04 2.33 -0.74
N GLU A 108 8.22 3.05 0.01
CA GLU A 108 8.23 4.50 0.02
C GLU A 108 8.39 5.07 1.44
N GLU A 109 9.12 6.18 1.59
CA GLU A 109 9.18 6.92 2.84
C GLU A 109 9.04 8.43 2.61
N ALA A 110 8.16 9.10 3.36
CA ALA A 110 8.05 10.57 3.41
C ALA A 110 8.46 11.06 4.81
N LYS A 111 9.62 11.72 4.93
CA LYS A 111 10.18 12.15 6.23
C LYS A 111 10.52 13.64 6.27
N GLY A 112 9.93 14.40 7.19
CA GLY A 112 10.29 15.81 7.35
C GLY A 112 9.26 16.65 8.12
N SER A 113 9.49 17.96 8.20
CA SER A 113 8.45 18.88 8.69
C SER A 113 7.34 19.04 7.65
N GLU A 114 7.69 19.06 6.37
CA GLU A 114 6.78 19.07 5.22
C GLU A 114 7.37 18.10 4.19
N ALA A 115 6.74 16.95 4.00
CA ALA A 115 7.16 15.92 3.04
C ALA A 115 5.96 15.33 2.32
N SER A 116 6.10 15.06 1.02
CA SER A 116 5.03 14.52 0.19
C SER A 116 5.63 13.62 -0.88
N VAL A 117 5.06 12.44 -1.06
CA VAL A 117 5.40 11.43 -2.07
C VAL A 117 4.11 11.06 -2.82
N GLU A 118 4.19 10.98 -4.14
CA GLU A 118 3.08 10.57 -5.01
C GLU A 118 3.62 9.61 -6.09
N THR A 119 3.17 8.36 -6.07
CA THR A 119 3.70 7.31 -6.93
C THR A 119 2.61 6.55 -7.67
N THR A 120 2.89 6.21 -8.93
CA THR A 120 2.00 5.40 -9.75
C THR A 120 2.79 4.41 -10.60
N GLU A 121 2.60 3.13 -10.32
CA GLU A 121 3.37 2.04 -10.92
C GLU A 121 2.47 1.00 -11.61
N LYS A 122 3.01 0.35 -12.65
CA LYS A 122 2.20 -0.53 -13.51
C LYS A 122 2.96 -1.61 -14.25
N ALA A 123 2.95 -2.83 -13.71
CA ALA A 123 3.43 -4.03 -14.40
C ALA A 123 2.38 -4.60 -15.36
N LYS A 124 2.72 -4.79 -16.65
CA LYS A 124 1.82 -5.40 -17.64
C LYS A 124 2.57 -6.28 -18.64
N GLY A 125 2.25 -7.56 -18.71
CA GLY A 125 2.89 -8.49 -19.64
C GLY A 125 2.54 -9.94 -19.37
N SER A 126 3.25 -10.86 -20.02
CA SER A 126 3.29 -12.28 -19.59
C SER A 126 4.42 -12.55 -18.60
N GLU A 127 5.36 -11.62 -18.47
CA GLU A 127 6.53 -11.66 -17.60
C GLU A 127 6.88 -10.19 -17.35
N ALA A 128 6.48 -9.63 -16.21
CA ALA A 128 6.73 -8.22 -15.92
C ALA A 128 7.00 -8.03 -14.42
N SER A 129 8.25 -7.75 -14.05
CA SER A 129 8.66 -7.46 -12.68
C SER A 129 8.95 -5.97 -12.50
N MET A 130 8.55 -5.41 -11.35
CA MET A 130 8.88 -4.03 -10.95
C MET A 130 9.37 -4.01 -9.51
N GLU A 131 10.37 -3.16 -9.23
CA GLU A 131 10.90 -2.88 -7.90
C GLU A 131 11.15 -1.37 -7.81
N THR A 132 10.53 -0.71 -6.82
CA THR A 132 10.61 0.74 -6.62
C THR A 132 10.97 1.06 -5.18
N VAL A 133 11.90 2.00 -4.98
CA VAL A 133 12.27 2.52 -3.66
C VAL A 133 12.36 4.04 -3.72
N GLU A 134 11.53 4.74 -2.95
CA GLU A 134 11.49 6.21 -2.82
C GLU A 134 11.60 6.64 -1.34
N THR A 135 12.30 7.74 -1.03
CA THR A 135 12.59 8.20 0.35
C THR A 135 12.74 9.71 0.48
#